data_AF-A0A3L7XSC1-F1
#
_entry.id   AF-A0A3L7XSC1-F1
#
_cell.length_a   1.000
_cell.length_b   1.000
_cell.length_c   1.000
_cell.angle_alpha   90.00
_cell.angle_beta   90.00
_cell.angle_gamma   90.00
#
_symmetry.space_group_name_H-M   'P 1'
#
loop_
_entity.id
_entity.type
_entity.pdbx_description
1 polymer ?
#
loop_
_entity_poly.entity_id
_entity_poly.type
_entity_poly.pdbx_seq_one_letter_code
_entity_poly.pdbx_strand_id
1 'polypeptide(L)'
;MHSIVLTSEQTSESPLLLHLHLEAMLRISGEQARLAVNRQVVPMLGTGLIARTAELAVTGEEIGWRVPVSLSLPSLGDLGQIGCVVVDARTGDIQLKDTDRERLVRHARHLYRGATLSAE
;
A
#
# COMPACT_ATOMS: atom_id res chain seq x y z
N MET A 1 -2.39 4.39 21.59
CA MET A 1 -1.18 3.81 20.95
C MET A 1 -0.94 2.42 21.57
N HIS A 2 -1.38 1.36 20.91
CA HIS A 2 -1.22 -0.01 21.42
C HIS A 2 0.04 -0.62 20.83
N SER A 3 1.16 -0.46 21.53
CA SER A 3 2.39 -1.21 21.25
C SER A 3 2.39 -2.48 22.09
N ILE A 4 2.49 -3.65 21.44
CA ILE A 4 2.83 -4.88 22.15
C ILE A 4 4.35 -4.87 22.30
N VAL A 5 4.83 -4.42 23.46
CA VAL A 5 6.26 -4.44 23.81
C VAL A 5 6.51 -5.68 24.64
N LEU A 6 7.32 -6.60 24.10
CA LEU A 6 7.77 -7.78 24.82
C LEU A 6 9.17 -7.49 25.37
N THR A 7 9.22 -7.05 26.62
CA THR A 7 10.49 -6.82 27.31
C THR A 7 11.01 -8.18 27.79
N SER A 8 12.00 -8.76 27.11
CA SER A 8 12.67 -9.97 27.62
C SER A 8 13.93 -9.57 28.39
N GLU A 9 13.87 -9.55 29.71
CA GLU A 9 15.06 -9.82 30.51
C GLU A 9 15.16 -11.34 30.61
N GLN A 10 16.23 -11.93 30.09
CA GLN A 10 16.49 -13.38 29.96
C GLN A 10 15.87 -14.05 28.72
N THR A 11 16.65 -14.01 27.64
CA THR A 11 16.55 -14.92 26.49
C THR A 11 16.79 -16.37 26.91
N SER A 12 15.72 -17.11 27.14
CA SER A 12 15.68 -18.52 26.74
C SER A 12 14.97 -18.55 25.40
N GLU A 13 15.61 -19.09 24.35
CA GLU A 13 15.00 -19.31 23.02
C GLU A 13 13.71 -20.12 23.15
N SER A 14 12.59 -19.44 23.31
CA SER A 14 11.27 -20.04 23.44
C SER A 14 10.39 -19.50 22.32
N PRO A 15 9.59 -20.36 21.66
CA PRO A 15 8.68 -19.90 20.62
C PRO A 15 7.63 -18.97 21.24
N LEU A 16 7.57 -17.74 20.73
CA LEU A 16 6.49 -16.81 21.04
C LEU A 16 5.30 -17.13 20.13
N LEU A 17 4.19 -17.57 20.72
CA LEU A 17 2.92 -17.78 20.03
C LEU A 17 1.96 -16.63 20.39
N LEU A 18 1.56 -15.83 19.40
CA LEU A 18 0.63 -14.71 19.57
C LEU A 18 -0.68 -14.99 18.84
N HIS A 19 -1.80 -14.99 19.57
CA HIS A 19 -3.15 -15.08 19.00
C HIS A 19 -3.79 -13.69 19.04
N LEU A 20 -3.99 -13.08 17.88
CA LEU A 20 -4.67 -11.79 17.73
C LEU A 20 -6.10 -12.02 17.28
N HIS A 21 -7.05 -11.67 18.14
CA HIS A 21 -8.48 -11.65 17.79
C HIS A 21 -8.91 -10.19 17.60
N LEU A 22 -9.18 -9.81 16.36
CA LEU A 22 -9.64 -8.46 16.01
C LEU A 22 -11.08 -8.55 15.52
N GLU A 23 -12.00 -7.99 16.29
CA GLU A 23 -13.38 -7.77 15.84
C GLU A 23 -13.52 -6.32 15.38
N ALA A 24 -13.66 -6.15 14.07
CA ALA A 24 -13.94 -4.86 13.47
C ALA A 24 -14.90 -5.02 12.30
N MET A 25 -15.86 -4.10 12.19
CA MET A 25 -16.75 -4.04 11.04
C MET A 25 -16.04 -3.32 9.88
N LEU A 26 -15.64 -4.10 8.87
CA LEU A 26 -15.13 -3.56 7.62
C LEU A 26 -16.32 -3.22 6.72
N ARG A 27 -16.41 -1.98 6.26
CA ARG A 27 -17.51 -1.55 5.38
C ARG A 27 -17.20 -1.77 3.91
N ILE A 28 -15.92 -1.87 3.57
CA ILE A 28 -15.47 -2.15 2.21
C ILE A 28 -14.49 -3.32 2.19
N SER A 29 -14.53 -4.10 1.11
CA SER A 29 -13.54 -5.15 0.84
C SER A 29 -12.26 -4.58 0.24
N GLY A 30 -11.18 -5.36 0.29
CA GLY A 30 -9.93 -4.99 -0.37
C GLY A 30 -10.09 -4.80 -1.89
N GLU A 31 -11.01 -5.52 -2.52
CA GLU A 31 -11.31 -5.35 -3.94
C GLU A 31 -12.02 -4.01 -4.23
N GLN A 32 -12.96 -3.61 -3.35
CA GLN A 32 -13.60 -2.29 -3.45
C GLN A 32 -12.58 -1.17 -3.24
N ALA A 33 -11.66 -1.32 -2.28
CA ALA A 33 -10.55 -0.38 -2.07
C ALA A 33 -9.65 -0.27 -3.30
N ARG A 34 -9.24 -1.42 -3.87
CA ARG A 34 -8.42 -1.46 -5.09
C ARG A 34 -9.11 -0.76 -6.26
N LEU A 35 -10.40 -1.03 -6.46
CA LEU A 35 -11.19 -0.40 -7.52
C LEU A 35 -11.31 1.12 -7.30
N ALA A 36 -11.50 1.57 -6.06
CA ALA A 36 -11.56 2.99 -5.72
C ALA A 36 -10.23 3.69 -6.06
N VAL A 37 -9.09 3.12 -5.66
CA VAL A 37 -7.76 3.64 -5.99
C VAL A 37 -7.52 3.66 -7.50
N ASN A 38 -7.90 2.60 -8.20
CA ASN A 38 -7.74 2.52 -9.66
C ASN A 38 -8.60 3.56 -10.42
N ARG A 39 -9.75 3.93 -9.87
CA ARG A 39 -10.68 4.89 -10.50
C ARG A 39 -10.37 6.34 -10.13
N GLN A 40 -9.94 6.59 -8.90
CA GLN A 40 -9.81 7.95 -8.38
C GLN A 40 -8.35 8.42 -8.36
N VAL A 41 -7.42 7.56 -7.93
CA VAL A 41 -6.02 7.96 -7.71
C VAL A 41 -5.16 7.75 -8.94
N VAL A 42 -5.25 6.58 -9.58
CA VAL A 42 -4.43 6.25 -10.76
C VAL A 42 -4.51 7.33 -11.85
N PRO A 43 -5.71 7.85 -12.24
CA PRO A 43 -5.81 8.91 -13.24
C PRO A 43 -5.12 10.23 -12.84
N MET A 44 -5.00 10.52 -11.54
CA MET A 44 -4.32 11.72 -11.04
C MET A 44 -2.79 11.60 -11.09
N LEU A 45 -2.27 10.37 -11.10
CA LEU A 45 -0.83 10.09 -11.08
C LEU A 45 -0.23 9.99 -12.50
N GLY A 46 -1.04 9.61 -13.49
CA GLY A 46 -0.66 9.54 -14.91
C GLY A 46 -1.03 8.21 -15.57
N THR A 47 -0.38 7.92 -16.70
CA THR A 47 -0.63 6.72 -17.51
C THR A 47 0.29 5.56 -17.15
N GLY A 48 -0.15 4.33 -17.42
CA GLY A 48 0.65 3.13 -17.16
C GLY A 48 0.71 2.72 -15.69
N LEU A 49 -0.18 3.26 -14.86
CA LEU A 49 -0.27 2.92 -13.45
C LEU A 49 -1.47 2.00 -13.20
N ILE A 50 -1.31 1.09 -12.25
CA ILE A 50 -2.34 0.11 -11.90
C ILE A 50 -2.35 -0.15 -10.39
N ALA A 51 -3.55 -0.17 -9.82
CA ALA A 51 -3.77 -0.61 -8.44
C ALA A 51 -3.70 -2.14 -8.36
N ARG A 52 -2.81 -2.65 -7.50
CA ARG A 52 -2.61 -4.08 -7.22
C ARG A 52 -3.49 -4.54 -6.05
N THR A 53 -3.43 -5.84 -5.76
CA THR A 53 -4.20 -6.47 -4.67
C THR A 53 -4.00 -5.73 -3.36
N ALA A 54 -5.11 -5.42 -2.69
CA ALA A 54 -5.09 -4.72 -1.41
C ALA A 54 -4.76 -5.68 -0.27
N GLU A 55 -3.99 -5.19 0.71
CA GLU A 55 -3.66 -5.90 1.94
C GLU A 55 -4.28 -5.16 3.13
N LEU A 56 -4.90 -5.89 4.05
CA LEU A 56 -5.44 -5.28 5.27
C LEU A 56 -4.31 -4.98 6.23
N ALA A 57 -4.17 -3.71 6.62
CA ALA A 57 -3.23 -3.28 7.64
C ALA A 57 -3.97 -2.74 8.85
N VAL A 58 -3.48 -3.13 10.04
CA VAL A 58 -4.00 -2.70 11.33
C VAL A 58 -2.85 -2.02 12.06
N THR A 59 -2.91 -0.70 12.20
CA THR A 59 -1.86 0.10 12.86
C THR A 59 -2.48 0.91 13.99
N GLY A 60 -2.29 0.46 15.23
CA GLY A 60 -2.96 1.06 16.38
C GLY A 60 -4.48 0.94 16.27
N GLU A 61 -5.17 2.07 16.09
CA GLU A 61 -6.63 2.14 15.94
C GLU A 61 -7.10 2.24 14.47
N GLU A 62 -6.15 2.41 13.55
CA GLU A 62 -6.42 2.56 12.12
C GLU A 62 -6.46 1.18 11.45
N ILE A 63 -7.57 0.90 10.77
CA ILE A 63 -7.76 -0.31 9.96
C ILE A 63 -7.92 0.15 8.52
N GLY A 64 -6.92 -0.11 7.69
CA GLY A 64 -6.86 0.40 6.32
C GLY A 64 -6.45 -0.66 5.32
N TRP A 65 -7.06 -0.61 4.14
CA TRP A 65 -6.60 -1.33 2.96
C TRP A 65 -5.40 -0.62 2.36
N ARG A 66 -4.24 -1.26 2.41
CA ARG A 66 -3.03 -0.85 1.72
C ARG A 66 -3.11 -1.34 0.29
N VAL A 67 -3.25 -0.42 -0.66
CA VAL A 67 -3.36 -0.72 -2.08
C VAL A 67 -2.05 -0.34 -2.76
N PRO A 68 -1.21 -1.30 -3.17
CA PRO A 68 0.01 -1.01 -3.92
C PRO A 68 -0.35 -0.43 -5.30
N VAL A 69 0.43 0.56 -5.75
CA VAL A 69 0.33 1.09 -7.11
C VAL A 69 1.63 0.77 -7.83
N SER A 70 1.51 0.13 -9.00
CA SER A 70 2.66 -0.24 -9.83
C SER A 70 2.66 0.50 -11.16
N LEU A 71 3.86 0.74 -11.69
CA LEU A 71 4.08 1.22 -13.05
C LEU A 71 4.26 0.03 -13.98
N SER A 72 3.36 -0.13 -14.93
CA SER A 72 3.43 -1.18 -15.95
C SER A 72 3.11 -0.58 -17.32
N LEU A 73 4.07 -0.69 -18.23
CA LEU A 73 4.03 -0.07 -19.55
C LEU A 73 4.04 -1.15 -20.63
N PRO A 74 3.25 -1.03 -21.71
CA PRO A 74 3.18 -2.06 -22.75
C PRO A 74 4.53 -2.45 -23.36
N SER A 75 5.45 -1.49 -23.52
CA SER A 75 6.77 -1.70 -24.13
C SER A 75 7.86 -2.14 -23.14
N LEU A 76 7.69 -1.88 -21.83
CA LEU A 76 8.72 -2.13 -20.82
C LEU A 76 8.29 -3.17 -19.76
N GLY A 77 7.07 -3.69 -19.86
CA GLY A 77 6.53 -4.65 -18.90
C GLY A 77 6.16 -4.01 -17.56
N ASP A 78 6.17 -4.80 -16.50
CA ASP A 78 5.97 -4.32 -15.13
C ASP A 78 7.30 -3.76 -14.58
N LEU A 79 7.33 -2.45 -14.34
CA LEU A 79 8.48 -1.73 -13.78
C LEU A 79 8.48 -1.72 -12.26
N GLY A 80 7.43 -2.23 -11.62
CA GLY A 80 7.36 -2.41 -10.18
C GLY A 80 6.52 -1.36 -9.45
N GLN A 81 6.53 -1.48 -8.13
CA GLN A 81 5.69 -0.68 -7.23
C GLN A 81 6.26 0.72 -7.02
N ILE A 82 5.43 1.75 -7.25
CA ILE A 82 5.78 3.15 -6.99
C ILE A 82 5.41 3.61 -5.59
N GLY A 83 4.49 2.91 -4.94
CA GLY A 83 4.15 3.12 -3.53
C GLY A 83 2.82 2.47 -3.18
N CYS A 84 2.20 2.96 -2.11
CA CYS A 84 0.98 2.38 -1.56
C CYS A 84 0.01 3.50 -1.18
N VAL A 85 -1.26 3.31 -1.51
CA VAL A 85 -2.36 4.21 -1.13
C VAL A 85 -3.16 3.52 -0.04
N VAL A 86 -3.45 4.25 1.04
CA VAL A 86 -4.26 3.73 2.14
C VAL A 86 -5.71 4.13 1.92
N VAL A 87 -6.60 3.17 2.03
CA VAL A 87 -8.05 3.38 2.04
C VAL A 87 -8.57 2.93 3.39
N ASP A 88 -9.25 3.81 4.12
CA ASP A 88 -9.83 3.45 5.41
C ASP A 88 -10.88 2.35 5.21
N ALA A 89 -10.73 1.22 5.91
CA ALA A 89 -11.56 0.04 5.70
C ALA A 89 -12.98 0.17 6.28
N ARG A 90 -13.22 1.18 7.12
CA ARG A 90 -14.50 1.47 7.78
C ARG A 90 -15.33 2.51 7.02
N THR A 91 -14.69 3.37 6.24
CA THR A 91 -15.36 4.49 5.53
C THR A 91 -15.24 4.37 4.02
N GLY A 92 -14.14 3.80 3.52
CA GLY A 92 -13.76 3.85 2.12
C GLY A 92 -13.02 5.13 1.72
N ASP A 93 -12.67 5.98 2.68
CA ASP A 93 -11.96 7.23 2.41
C ASP A 93 -10.52 6.96 1.99
N ILE A 94 -10.12 7.54 0.86
CA ILE A 94 -8.76 7.44 0.32
C ILE A 94 -7.88 8.47 1.05
N GLN A 95 -6.89 7.98 1.78
CA GLN A 95 -5.91 8.80 2.46
C GLN A 95 -4.74 9.07 1.52
N LEU A 96 -4.86 10.14 0.72
CA LEU A 96 -3.80 10.58 -0.19
C LEU A 96 -3.57 12.09 -0.05
N LYS A 97 -2.43 12.47 0.56
CA LYS A 97 -2.02 13.87 0.65
C LYS A 97 -1.26 14.29 -0.61
N ASP A 98 -1.20 15.59 -0.88
CA ASP A 98 -0.44 16.15 -2.00
C ASP A 98 1.04 15.72 -1.96
N THR A 99 1.64 15.70 -0.77
CA THR A 99 3.02 15.24 -0.56
C THR A 99 3.21 13.77 -0.95
N ASP A 100 2.22 12.91 -0.68
CA ASP A 100 2.29 11.50 -1.05
C ASP A 100 2.13 11.33 -2.57
N ARG A 101 1.22 12.10 -3.17
CA ARG A 101 1.07 12.16 -4.64
C ARG A 101 2.39 12.52 -5.32
N GLU A 102 3.05 13.58 -4.86
CA GLU A 102 4.33 14.01 -5.43
C GLU A 102 5.43 12.95 -5.29
N ARG A 103 5.47 12.25 -4.15
CA ARG A 103 6.41 11.13 -3.94
C ARG A 103 6.14 9.98 -4.91
N LEU A 104 4.88 9.59 -5.10
CA LEU A 104 4.48 8.54 -6.04
C LEU A 104 4.90 8.90 -7.48
N VAL A 105 4.61 10.13 -7.92
CA VAL A 105 4.98 10.61 -9.27
C VAL A 105 6.51 10.64 -9.44
N ARG A 106 7.24 11.12 -8.43
CA ARG A 106 8.71 11.14 -8.45
C ARG A 106 9.28 9.72 -8.56
N HIS A 107 8.73 8.77 -7.81
CA HIS A 107 9.17 7.38 -7.86
C HIS A 107 8.84 6.72 -9.21
N ALA A 108 7.67 6.96 -9.77
CA ALA A 108 7.32 6.50 -11.12
C ALA A 108 8.32 6.98 -12.18
N ARG A 109 8.71 8.27 -12.12
CA ARG A 109 9.73 8.83 -13.02
C ARG A 109 11.10 8.18 -12.83
N HIS A 110 11.45 7.83 -11.60
CA HIS A 110 12.69 7.15 -11.29
C HIS A 110 12.72 5.73 -11.91
N LEU A 111 11.66 4.94 -11.71
CA LEU A 111 11.52 3.61 -12.31
C LEU A 111 11.58 3.65 -13.84
N TYR A 112 10.85 4.60 -14.45
CA TYR A 112 10.86 4.78 -15.91
C TYR A 112 12.27 5.08 -16.44
N ARG A 113 12.98 6.04 -15.83
CA ARG A 113 14.34 6.40 -16.26
C ARG A 113 15.32 5.23 -16.12
N GLY A 114 15.22 4.48 -15.02
CA GLY A 114 16.05 3.28 -14.81
C GLY A 114 15.83 2.23 -15.90
N ALA A 115 14.58 2.01 -16.28
CA ALA A 115 14.22 1.05 -17.32
C ALA A 115 14.67 1.48 -18.72
N THR A 116 14.57 2.77 -19.06
CA THR A 116 14.99 3.27 -20.37
C THR A 116 16.50 3.31 -20.54
N LEU A 117 17.26 3.61 -19.48
CA LEU A 117 18.73 3.62 -19.52
C LEU A 117 19.36 2.22 -19.58
N SER A 118 18.61 1.19 -19.18
CA SER A 118 19.06 -0.20 -19.23
C SER A 118 18.72 -0.88 -20.57
N ALA A 119 17.99 -0.18 -21.45
CA ALA A 119 17.55 -0.68 -22.75
C ALA A 119 18.38 -0.11 -23.92
N GLU A 120 19.36 0.77 -23.63
CA GLU A 120 20.39 1.27 -24.54
C GLU A 120 21.68 0.45 -24.42
#